data_AF-A0A738CNE3-F1
#
_entry.id   AF-A0A738CNE3-F1
#
_cell.length_a   1.000
_cell.length_b   1.000
_cell.length_c   1.000
_cell.angle_alpha   90.00
_cell.angle_beta   90.00
_cell.angle_gamma   90.00
#
_symmetry.space_group_name_H-M   'P 1'
#
loop_
_entity.id
_entity.type
_entity.pdbx_description
1 polymer ?
#
loop_
_entity_poly.entity_id
_entity_poly.type
_entity_poly.pdbx_seq_one_letter_code
_entity_poly.pdbx_strand_id
1 'polypeptide(L)'
;MFNFKEKIEDYTEKEFLELLGELINATSKDKSLKGQQLEKYLIALFNHFIRITEHPKKGDLICYPENPGDEEPENIVNIVKE
;
A
#
# COMPACT_ATOMS: atom_id res chain seq x y z
N MET A 1 1.97 3.20 13.88
CA MET A 1 2.87 2.74 12.80
C MET A 1 2.44 1.37 12.31
N PHE A 2 2.55 1.11 11.01
CA PHE A 2 2.14 -0.15 10.38
C PHE A 2 3.05 -1.33 10.78
N ASN A 3 2.48 -2.54 10.84
CA ASN A 3 3.24 -3.76 11.10
C ASN A 3 3.55 -4.46 9.77
N PHE A 4 4.83 -4.48 9.38
CA PHE A 4 5.26 -5.06 8.10
C PHE A 4 5.50 -6.57 8.23
N LYS A 5 5.01 -7.33 7.25
CA LYS A 5 5.36 -8.75 7.06
C LYS A 5 6.21 -8.88 5.81
N GLU A 6 7.17 -9.79 5.82
CA GLU A 6 8.22 -9.83 4.81
C GLU A 6 7.75 -10.32 3.45
N LYS A 7 6.70 -11.13 3.41
CA LYS A 7 6.17 -11.69 2.18
C LYS A 7 4.67 -11.46 2.06
N ILE A 8 4.16 -11.41 0.84
CA ILE A 8 2.73 -11.22 0.58
C ILE A 8 1.89 -12.38 1.11
N GLU A 9 2.41 -13.61 1.10
CA GLU A 9 1.71 -14.80 1.59
C GLU A 9 1.52 -14.79 3.12
N ASP A 10 2.30 -13.98 3.84
CA ASP A 10 2.13 -13.80 5.28
C ASP A 10 0.95 -12.88 5.61
N TYR A 11 0.44 -12.10 4.62
CA TYR A 11 -0.71 -11.24 4.78
C TYR A 11 -2.02 -12.01 4.53
N THR A 12 -2.98 -11.85 5.43
CA THR A 12 -4.37 -12.04 5.07
C THR A 12 -4.82 -10.90 4.15
N GLU A 13 -5.82 -11.14 3.32
CA GLU A 13 -6.39 -10.11 2.44
C GLU A 13 -6.82 -8.86 3.21
N LYS A 14 -7.42 -9.03 4.39
CA LYS A 14 -7.80 -7.92 5.26
C LYS A 14 -6.60 -7.09 5.69
N GLU A 15 -5.49 -7.72 6.10
CA GLU A 15 -4.29 -7.00 6.51
C GLU A 15 -3.62 -6.28 5.33
N PHE A 16 -3.71 -6.85 4.13
CA PHE A 16 -3.22 -6.21 2.91
C PHE A 16 -4.10 -5.02 2.50
N LEU A 17 -5.43 -5.13 2.63
CA LEU A 17 -6.35 -3.99 2.47
C LEU A 17 -6.05 -2.89 3.49
N GLU A 18 -5.71 -3.24 4.74
CA GLU A 18 -5.28 -2.23 5.73
C GLU A 18 -3.97 -1.53 5.32
N LEU A 19 -3.03 -2.23 4.67
CA LEU A 19 -1.80 -1.62 4.13
C LEU A 19 -2.14 -0.60 3.04
N LEU A 20 -2.99 -0.99 2.09
CA LEU A 20 -3.43 -0.12 0.99
C LEU A 20 -4.22 1.09 1.50
N GLY A 21 -5.14 0.86 2.44
CA GLY A 21 -5.91 1.92 3.07
C GLY A 21 -5.03 2.93 3.81
N GLU A 22 -3.98 2.48 4.51
CA GLU A 22 -3.02 3.38 5.16
C GLU A 22 -2.18 4.18 4.16
N LEU A 23 -1.89 3.60 2.99
CA LEU A 23 -1.11 4.22 1.92
C LEU A 23 -1.92 5.28 1.17
N ILE A 24 -3.19 5.02 0.88
CA ILE A 24 -4.13 5.94 0.21
C ILE A 24 -4.62 7.02 1.18
N ASN A 25 -5.01 6.63 2.40
CA ASN A 25 -5.45 7.55 3.45
C ASN A 25 -4.36 7.69 4.51
N ALA A 26 -3.30 8.39 4.12
CA ALA A 26 -2.14 8.67 4.96
C ALA A 26 -2.55 9.09 6.38
N THR A 27 -1.92 8.50 7.40
CA THR A 27 -2.14 8.75 8.85
C THR A 27 -3.37 8.10 9.48
N SER A 28 -4.06 7.17 8.81
CA SER A 28 -5.22 6.48 9.41
C SER A 28 -4.87 5.79 10.74
N LYS A 29 -3.65 5.22 10.85
CA LYS A 29 -3.14 4.57 12.07
C LYS A 29 -2.45 5.51 13.06
N ASP A 30 -1.96 6.68 12.63
CA ASP A 30 -1.32 7.66 13.52
C ASP A 30 -1.43 9.09 12.96
N LYS A 31 -2.44 9.82 13.45
CA LYS A 31 -2.74 11.21 13.06
C LYS A 31 -1.71 12.23 13.54
N SER A 32 -0.75 11.83 14.37
CA SER A 32 0.31 12.72 14.88
C SER A 32 1.47 12.88 13.89
N LEU A 33 1.64 11.96 12.94
CA LEU A 33 2.68 12.00 11.93
C LEU A 33 2.52 13.19 10.99
N LYS A 34 3.56 14.03 10.90
CA LYS A 34 3.58 15.26 10.08
C LYS A 34 4.97 15.53 9.52
N GLY A 35 5.03 16.36 8.47
CA GLY A 35 6.28 16.79 7.85
C GLY A 35 7.16 15.61 7.42
N GLN A 36 8.47 15.71 7.69
CA GLN A 36 9.44 14.69 7.29
C GLN A 36 9.16 13.28 7.88
N GLN A 37 8.55 13.21 9.06
CA GLN A 37 8.22 11.91 9.67
C GLN A 37 7.10 11.21 8.89
N LEU A 38 6.08 11.97 8.46
CA LEU A 38 5.02 11.45 7.60
C LEU A 38 5.57 11.02 6.24
N GLU A 39 6.43 11.85 5.63
CA GLU A 39 7.06 11.53 4.34
C GLU A 39 7.85 10.23 4.40
N LYS A 40 8.73 10.07 5.41
CA LYS A 40 9.50 8.82 5.60
C LYS A 40 8.61 7.61 5.81
N TYR A 41 7.52 7.78 6.55
CA TYR A 41 6.55 6.71 6.80
C TYR A 41 5.81 6.28 5.53
N LEU A 42 5.33 7.23 4.72
CA LEU A 42 4.67 6.95 3.44
C LEU A 42 5.64 6.31 2.45
N ILE A 43 6.88 6.79 2.37
CA ILE A 43 7.93 6.15 1.55
C ILE A 43 8.17 4.70 1.99
N ALA A 44 8.20 4.44 3.29
CA ALA A 44 8.38 3.08 3.81
C ALA A 44 7.21 2.16 3.43
N LEU A 45 5.96 2.63 3.57
CA LEU A 45 4.76 1.89 3.15
C LEU A 45 4.79 1.58 1.66
N PHE A 46 5.10 2.58 0.84
CA PHE A 46 5.11 2.46 -0.62
C PHE A 46 6.21 1.51 -1.10
N ASN A 47 7.43 1.65 -0.58
CA ASN A 47 8.52 0.74 -0.90
C ASN A 47 8.22 -0.69 -0.45
N HIS A 48 7.57 -0.86 0.70
CA HIS A 48 7.17 -2.17 1.17
C HIS A 48 6.14 -2.82 0.26
N PHE A 49 5.10 -2.08 -0.15
CA PHE A 49 4.11 -2.55 -1.13
C PHE A 49 4.77 -3.03 -2.43
N ILE A 50 5.67 -2.23 -3.02
CA ILE A 50 6.41 -2.61 -4.24
C ILE A 50 7.21 -3.90 -4.03
N ARG A 51 7.87 -4.01 -2.87
CA ARG A 51 8.72 -5.16 -2.56
C ARG A 51 7.91 -6.45 -2.39
N ILE A 52 6.79 -6.43 -1.67
CA ILE A 52 6.06 -7.67 -1.35
C ILE A 52 5.15 -8.13 -2.49
N THR A 53 4.64 -7.20 -3.30
CA THR A 53 3.79 -7.55 -4.45
C THR A 53 4.59 -8.05 -5.63
N GLU A 54 5.85 -7.61 -5.76
CA GLU A 54 6.74 -7.88 -6.90
C GLU A 54 6.10 -7.61 -8.27
N HIS A 55 4.99 -6.85 -8.29
CA HIS A 55 4.19 -6.65 -9.47
C HIS A 55 4.98 -5.81 -10.49
N PRO A 56 4.96 -6.14 -11.80
CA PRO A 56 5.76 -5.46 -12.80
C PRO A 56 5.47 -3.95 -12.88
N LYS A 57 4.20 -3.56 -12.64
CA LYS A 57 3.78 -2.15 -12.58
C LYS A 57 4.17 -1.45 -11.27
N LYS A 58 4.63 -2.18 -10.24
CA LYS A 58 5.11 -1.62 -8.97
C LYS A 58 4.12 -0.59 -8.40
N GLY A 59 4.61 0.61 -8.07
CA GLY A 59 3.82 1.71 -7.54
C GLY A 59 2.86 2.35 -8.54
N ASP A 60 2.97 2.05 -9.83
CA ASP A 60 2.06 2.61 -10.85
C ASP A 60 0.63 2.12 -10.63
N LEU A 61 0.43 0.95 -9.99
CA LEU A 61 -0.89 0.49 -9.58
C LEU A 61 -1.65 1.50 -8.70
N ILE A 62 -0.94 2.36 -7.98
CA ILE A 62 -1.51 3.36 -7.07
C ILE A 62 -1.39 4.76 -7.67
N CYS A 63 -0.24 5.10 -8.24
CA CYS A 63 0.04 6.46 -8.71
C CYS A 63 -0.46 6.74 -10.15
N TYR A 64 -0.55 5.69 -10.98
CA TYR A 64 -0.87 5.77 -12.40
C TYR A 64 -1.75 4.57 -12.80
N PRO A 65 -2.95 4.45 -12.21
CA PRO A 65 -3.87 3.36 -12.51
C PRO A 65 -4.21 3.33 -14.01
N GLU A 66 -4.40 2.13 -14.55
CA GLU A 66 -4.71 1.96 -15.98
C GLU A 66 -6.11 2.48 -16.31
N ASN A 67 -7.07 2.24 -15.42
CA ASN A 67 -8.43 2.78 -15.49
C ASN A 67 -8.79 3.55 -14.22
N PRO A 68 -9.68 4.56 -14.30
CA PRO A 68 -10.18 5.23 -13.11
C PRO A 68 -10.84 4.25 -12.14
N GLY A 69 -10.40 4.27 -10.89
CA GLY A 69 -10.87 3.38 -9.82
C GLY A 69 -10.01 2.13 -9.62
N ASP A 70 -9.07 1.81 -10.51
CA ASP A 70 -8.12 0.70 -10.29
C ASP A 70 -7.20 0.97 -9.08
N GLU A 71 -7.04 2.24 -8.69
CA GLU A 71 -6.29 2.68 -7.51
C GLU A 71 -7.01 2.40 -6.17
N GLU A 72 -8.27 1.97 -6.19
CA GLU A 72 -9.01 1.62 -4.97
C GLU A 72 -8.45 0.32 -4.35
N PRO A 73 -8.39 0.21 -3.01
CA PRO A 73 -7.76 -0.92 -2.33
C PRO A 73 -8.23 -2.28 -2.83
N GLU A 74 -9.54 -2.48 -2.96
CA GLU A 74 -10.16 -3.73 -3.38
C GLU A 74 -9.78 -4.11 -4.82
N ASN A 75 -9.64 -3.14 -5.70
CA ASN A 75 -9.24 -3.37 -7.09
C ASN A 75 -7.76 -3.71 -7.20
N ILE A 76 -6.90 -3.02 -6.45
CA ILE A 76 -5.47 -3.37 -6.35
C ILE A 76 -5.28 -4.80 -5.86
N VAL A 77 -6.07 -5.25 -4.87
CA VAL A 77 -6.01 -6.64 -4.39
C VAL A 77 -6.32 -7.62 -5.52
N ASN A 78 -7.31 -7.34 -6.35
CA ASN A 78 -7.66 -8.21 -7.47
C ASN A 78 -6.54 -8.22 -8.52
N ILE A 79 -5.99 -7.05 -8.89
CA ILE A 79 -4.89 -6.94 -9.86
C ILE A 79 -3.64 -7.68 -9.40
N VAL A 80 -3.29 -7.60 -8.11
CA VAL A 80 -2.08 -8.27 -7.56
C VAL A 80 -2.23 -9.79 -7.50
N LYS A 81 -3.47 -10.32 -7.51
CA LYS A 81 -3.74 -11.76 -7.47
C LYS A 81 -3.74 -12.42 -8.85
N GLU A 82 -3.89 -11.66 -9.93
CA GLU A 82 -3.88 -12.15 -11.32
C GLU A 82 -2.46 -12.50 -11.79
#